data_AF-A0A5D2FV84-F1
#
_entry.id   AF-A0A5D2FV84-F1
#
_cell.length_a   1.000
_cell.length_b   1.000
_cell.length_c   1.000
_cell.angle_alpha   90.00
_cell.angle_beta   90.00
_cell.angle_gamma   90.00
#
_symmetry.space_group_name_H-M   'P 1'
#
loop_
_entity.id
_entity.type
_entity.pdbx_description
1 polymer ?
#
loop_
_entity_poly.entity_id
_entity_poly.type
_entity_poly.pdbx_seq_one_letter_code
_entity_poly.pdbx_strand_id
1 'polypeptide(L)'
;MTDLTKKKLAGKVAIVTGGASGIGEATARLFAEHGARMIIIADIQDQLGQQVATSIGSHNCTYSRCDVTDENQVKALVELSIQKYGQLDIMFSNAGIISKSDQSILDLDFRQFDGLMAVNLRGMSACVKHAARAMVEKKVRGSIVCTASVAASHGTKRRTDYCMSKHGVLGLARLASKQLGMYGIRVNCVSPNGLATPMTCEVHEKSVEEVEEIYDADGRIGNLFHFSLSFLHNFFFVVDLYL
;
A
#
# COMPACT_ATOMS: atom_id res chain seq x y z
N MET A 1 -27.97 -14.87 -14.62
CA MET A 1 -27.84 -13.47 -14.14
C MET A 1 -27.00 -13.50 -12.87
N THR A 2 -25.69 -13.37 -13.01
CA THR A 2 -24.75 -13.32 -11.88
C THR A 2 -24.74 -11.91 -11.28
N ASP A 3 -24.88 -11.88 -9.96
CA ASP A 3 -25.12 -10.73 -9.07
C ASP A 3 -24.33 -9.46 -9.44
N LEU A 4 -25.06 -8.35 -9.61
CA LEU A 4 -24.55 -6.99 -9.80
C LEU A 4 -23.67 -6.61 -8.59
N THR A 5 -22.37 -6.89 -8.70
CA THR A 5 -21.26 -6.33 -7.92
C THR A 5 -21.67 -5.77 -6.56
N LYS A 6 -21.83 -6.67 -5.59
CA LYS A 6 -22.02 -6.34 -4.16
C LYS A 6 -21.10 -5.16 -3.80
N LYS A 7 -21.66 -3.97 -3.55
CA LYS A 7 -20.91 -2.74 -3.17
C LYS A 7 -20.27 -2.91 -1.80
N LYS A 8 -19.22 -3.74 -1.74
CA LYS A 8 -18.65 -4.26 -0.51
C LYS A 8 -18.00 -3.18 0.36
N LEU A 9 -17.73 -2.00 -0.20
CA LEU A 9 -17.19 -0.84 0.51
C LEU A 9 -18.21 0.29 0.70
N ALA A 10 -19.50 0.04 0.46
CA ALA A 10 -20.55 1.03 0.68
C ALA A 10 -20.44 1.69 2.07
N GLY A 11 -20.42 3.02 2.08
CA GLY A 11 -20.35 3.82 3.31
C GLY A 11 -18.95 3.96 3.92
N LYS A 12 -17.94 3.27 3.38
CA LYS A 12 -16.58 3.24 3.95
C LYS A 12 -15.72 4.43 3.50
N VAL A 13 -14.87 4.91 4.39
CA VAL A 13 -13.84 5.93 4.11
C VAL A 13 -12.48 5.27 4.10
N ALA A 14 -11.72 5.48 3.02
CA ALA A 14 -10.40 4.91 2.83
C ALA A 14 -9.33 5.98 2.66
N ILE A 15 -8.13 5.72 3.19
CA ILE A 15 -6.90 6.42 2.82
C ILE A 15 -6.01 5.45 2.04
N VAL A 16 -5.44 5.91 0.93
CA VAL A 16 -4.49 5.15 0.11
C VAL A 16 -3.23 5.99 -0.09
N THR A 17 -2.11 5.57 0.51
CA THR A 17 -0.80 6.23 0.30
C THR A 17 -0.09 5.68 -0.94
N GLY A 18 0.73 6.48 -1.61
CA GLY A 18 1.25 6.11 -2.93
C GLY A 18 0.14 6.04 -3.98
N GLY A 19 -0.94 6.82 -3.80
CA GLY A 19 -2.18 6.71 -4.56
C GLY A 19 -2.16 7.44 -5.90
N ALA A 20 -1.07 8.11 -6.26
CA ALA A 20 -0.95 8.85 -7.52
C ALA A 20 -0.60 7.95 -8.72
N SER A 21 -0.18 6.69 -8.51
CA SER A 21 0.15 5.77 -9.59
C SER A 21 0.14 4.30 -9.16
N GLY A 22 0.33 3.40 -10.13
CA GLY A 22 0.60 1.98 -9.90
C GLY A 22 -0.45 1.27 -9.03
N ILE A 23 0.01 0.50 -8.04
CA ILE A 23 -0.85 -0.30 -7.15
C ILE A 23 -1.82 0.60 -6.34
N GLY A 24 -1.36 1.77 -5.91
CA GLY A 24 -2.17 2.68 -5.10
C GLY A 24 -3.32 3.29 -5.91
N GLU A 25 -3.03 3.77 -7.12
CA GLU A 25 -4.06 4.25 -8.05
C GLU A 25 -5.06 3.14 -8.39
N ALA A 26 -4.57 1.95 -8.80
CA ALA A 26 -5.43 0.82 -9.16
C ALA A 26 -6.36 0.43 -7.99
N THR A 27 -5.84 0.47 -6.76
CA THR A 27 -6.62 0.22 -5.54
C THR A 27 -7.67 1.30 -5.32
N ALA A 28 -7.34 2.57 -5.49
CA ALA A 28 -8.29 3.68 -5.33
C ALA A 28 -9.45 3.56 -6.32
N ARG A 29 -9.17 3.22 -7.59
CA ARG A 29 -10.19 2.95 -8.62
C ARG A 29 -11.11 1.80 -8.22
N LEU A 30 -10.52 0.67 -7.81
CA LEU A 30 -11.27 -0.50 -7.37
C LEU A 30 -12.14 -0.21 -6.14
N PHE A 31 -11.65 0.63 -5.21
CA PHE A 31 -12.45 1.06 -4.06
C PHE A 31 -13.67 1.88 -4.47
N ALA A 32 -13.52 2.76 -5.46
CA ALA A 32 -14.61 3.54 -6.00
C ALA A 32 -15.66 2.66 -6.69
N GLU A 33 -15.22 1.68 -7.48
CA GLU A 33 -16.09 0.68 -8.12
C GLU A 33 -16.89 -0.13 -7.09
N HIS A 34 -16.28 -0.45 -5.94
CA HIS A 34 -16.96 -1.12 -4.83
C HIS A 34 -17.79 -0.20 -3.92
N GLY A 35 -17.96 1.07 -4.30
CA GLY A 35 -18.86 2.01 -3.66
C GLY A 35 -18.33 2.62 -2.36
N ALA A 36 -17.00 2.72 -2.19
CA ALA A 36 -16.42 3.50 -1.10
C ALA A 36 -17.05 4.91 -1.08
N ARG A 37 -17.47 5.36 0.10
CA ARG A 37 -18.09 6.69 0.28
C ARG A 37 -17.10 7.80 -0.03
N MET A 38 -15.85 7.60 0.36
CA MET A 38 -14.78 8.54 0.11
C MET A 38 -13.42 7.84 0.14
N ILE A 39 -12.56 8.21 -0.80
CA ILE A 39 -11.17 7.79 -0.88
C ILE A 39 -10.29 9.04 -0.80
N ILE A 40 -9.32 9.03 0.10
CA ILE A 40 -8.26 10.05 0.15
C ILE A 40 -7.00 9.40 -0.38
N ILE A 41 -6.59 9.76 -1.59
CA ILE A 41 -5.28 9.36 -2.10
C ILE A 41 -4.23 10.36 -1.60
N ALA A 42 -3.12 9.82 -1.13
CA ALA A 42 -2.03 10.58 -0.54
C ALA A 42 -0.71 10.26 -1.22
N ASP A 43 0.01 11.29 -1.67
CA ASP A 43 1.24 11.15 -2.44
C ASP A 43 2.05 12.45 -2.40
N ILE A 44 3.30 12.42 -2.85
CA ILE A 44 4.15 13.61 -3.04
C ILE A 44 4.10 14.14 -4.49
N GLN A 45 3.47 13.40 -5.41
CA GLN A 45 3.32 13.78 -6.81
C GLN A 45 2.01 14.54 -7.03
N ASP A 46 1.99 15.84 -6.71
CA ASP A 46 0.76 16.67 -6.67
C ASP A 46 -0.07 16.60 -7.96
N GLN A 47 0.58 16.77 -9.11
CA GLN A 47 -0.11 16.82 -10.39
C GLN A 47 -0.76 15.48 -10.74
N LEU A 48 -0.04 14.36 -10.57
CA LEU A 48 -0.56 13.02 -10.84
C LEU A 48 -1.67 12.65 -9.85
N GLY A 49 -1.46 12.92 -8.55
CA GLY A 49 -2.47 12.68 -7.53
C GLY A 49 -3.77 13.44 -7.81
N GLN A 50 -3.69 14.72 -8.19
CA GLN A 50 -4.87 15.50 -8.54
C GLN A 50 -5.59 14.96 -9.79
N GLN A 51 -4.83 14.50 -10.80
CA GLN A 51 -5.40 13.87 -12.00
C GLN A 51 -6.14 12.57 -11.67
N VAL A 52 -5.55 11.69 -10.85
CA VAL A 52 -6.19 10.44 -10.42
C VAL A 52 -7.49 10.73 -9.67
N ALA A 53 -7.46 11.61 -8.66
CA ALA A 53 -8.66 11.94 -7.88
C ALA A 53 -9.77 12.52 -8.76
N THR A 54 -9.42 13.39 -9.71
CA THR A 54 -10.37 13.97 -10.66
C THR A 54 -10.98 12.90 -11.57
N SER A 55 -10.16 11.96 -12.06
CA SER A 55 -10.61 10.89 -12.96
C SER A 55 -11.51 9.85 -12.27
N ILE A 56 -11.34 9.61 -10.96
CA ILE A 56 -12.23 8.76 -10.17
C ILE A 56 -13.55 9.52 -9.86
N GLY A 57 -13.46 10.83 -9.71
CA GLY A 57 -14.58 11.72 -9.44
C GLY A 57 -14.46 12.37 -8.07
N SER A 58 -14.49 13.70 -8.03
CA SER A 58 -14.27 14.52 -6.83
C SER A 58 -15.27 14.30 -5.69
N HIS A 59 -16.41 13.68 -5.98
CA HIS A 59 -17.42 13.29 -5.00
C HIS A 59 -17.06 11.99 -4.25
N ASN A 60 -16.20 11.15 -4.83
CA ASN A 60 -15.79 9.86 -4.28
C ASN A 60 -14.30 9.80 -3.94
N CYS A 61 -13.47 10.67 -4.52
CA CYS A 61 -12.03 10.68 -4.30
C CYS A 61 -11.48 12.09 -4.16
N THR A 62 -10.54 12.28 -3.23
CA THR A 62 -9.80 13.52 -3.03
C THR A 62 -8.31 13.25 -2.92
N TYR A 63 -7.50 14.24 -3.29
CA TYR A 63 -6.05 14.20 -3.16
C TYR A 63 -5.60 15.01 -1.93
N SER A 64 -4.59 14.49 -1.24
CA SER A 64 -3.86 15.22 -0.19
C SER A 64 -2.37 14.99 -0.34
N ARG A 65 -1.59 16.07 -0.46
CA ARG A 65 -0.13 15.97 -0.41
C ARG A 65 0.30 15.39 0.95
N CYS A 66 1.11 14.34 0.93
CA CYS A 66 1.64 13.72 2.14
C CYS A 66 2.94 12.99 1.85
N ASP A 67 4.03 13.45 2.46
CA ASP A 67 5.27 12.69 2.57
C ASP A 67 5.20 11.79 3.80
N VAL A 68 5.19 10.47 3.59
CA VAL A 68 5.09 9.50 4.70
C VAL A 68 6.34 9.47 5.58
N THR A 69 7.46 10.04 5.13
CA THR A 69 8.67 10.19 5.96
C THR A 69 8.48 11.24 7.06
N ASP A 70 7.55 12.18 6.87
CA ASP A 70 7.15 13.16 7.89
C ASP A 70 5.91 12.64 8.66
N GLU A 71 6.13 12.24 9.91
CA GLU A 71 5.06 11.71 10.75
C GLU A 71 3.93 12.73 10.99
N ASN A 72 4.24 14.03 11.02
CA ASN A 72 3.22 15.07 11.22
C ASN A 72 2.28 15.17 10.03
N GLN A 73 2.79 14.97 8.80
CA GLN A 73 1.96 14.93 7.60
C GLN A 73 1.04 13.70 7.61
N VAL A 74 1.54 12.53 8.03
CA VAL A 74 0.72 11.32 8.17
C VAL A 74 -0.38 11.52 9.21
N LYS A 75 -0.05 12.12 10.35
CA LYS A 75 -1.02 12.47 11.39
C LYS A 75 -2.10 13.41 10.84
N ALA A 76 -1.70 14.49 10.16
CA ALA A 76 -2.62 15.46 9.57
C ALA A 76 -3.53 14.81 8.50
N LEU A 77 -3.01 13.88 7.71
CA LEU A 77 -3.78 13.11 6.72
C LEU A 77 -4.89 12.27 7.38
N VAL A 78 -4.58 11.60 8.49
CA VAL A 78 -5.59 10.83 9.25
C VAL A 78 -6.61 11.77 9.89
N GLU A 79 -6.15 12.87 10.50
CA GLU A 79 -7.03 13.89 11.10
C GLU A 79 -7.97 14.52 10.07
N LEU A 80 -7.49 14.78 8.84
CA LEU A 80 -8.31 15.25 7.73
C LEU A 80 -9.49 14.32 7.45
N SER A 81 -9.25 13.01 7.44
CA SER A 81 -10.30 12.00 7.23
C SER A 81 -11.35 12.07 8.34
N ILE A 82 -10.89 12.16 9.59
CA ILE A 82 -11.78 12.26 10.74
C ILE A 82 -12.58 13.57 10.72
N GLN A 83 -11.96 14.70 10.41
CA GLN A 83 -12.61 16.01 10.40
C GLN A 83 -13.64 16.13 9.28
N LYS A 84 -13.31 15.67 8.06
CA LYS A 84 -14.19 15.80 6.89
C LYS A 84 -15.26 14.72 6.81
N TYR A 85 -14.95 13.49 7.23
CA TYR A 85 -15.80 12.33 6.98
C TYR A 85 -16.22 11.60 8.27
N GLY A 86 -15.75 12.05 9.44
CA GLY A 86 -16.12 11.55 10.76
C GLY A 86 -15.43 10.26 11.19
N GLN A 87 -14.83 9.52 10.24
CA GLN A 87 -14.26 8.19 10.47
C GLN A 87 -13.20 7.84 9.44
N LEU A 88 -12.38 6.84 9.78
CA LEU A 88 -11.49 6.14 8.87
C LEU A 88 -11.77 4.64 9.00
N ASP A 89 -12.20 3.98 7.92
CA ASP A 89 -12.47 2.54 7.93
C ASP A 89 -11.31 1.73 7.38
N ILE A 90 -10.59 2.26 6.38
CA ILE A 90 -9.55 1.54 5.66
C ILE A 90 -8.30 2.41 5.54
N MET A 91 -7.17 1.88 5.98
CA MET A 91 -5.85 2.45 5.71
C MET A 91 -5.08 1.51 4.80
N PHE A 92 -4.84 1.90 3.55
CA PHE A 92 -3.93 1.20 2.66
C PHE A 92 -2.59 1.93 2.63
N SER A 93 -1.64 1.40 3.40
CA SER A 93 -0.27 1.90 3.49
C SER A 93 0.57 1.27 2.38
N ASN A 94 0.69 1.97 1.26
CA ASN A 94 1.30 1.48 0.03
C ASN A 94 2.46 2.35 -0.48
N ALA A 95 2.65 3.58 0.03
CA ALA A 95 3.83 4.37 -0.30
C ALA A 95 5.12 3.57 -0.05
N GLY A 96 6.00 3.55 -1.06
CA GLY A 96 7.23 2.77 -1.01
C GLY A 96 8.15 3.14 -2.17
N ILE A 97 9.44 2.84 -1.99
CA ILE A 97 10.48 2.93 -3.01
C ILE A 97 11.28 1.62 -3.05
N ILE A 98 11.98 1.40 -4.15
CA ILE A 98 12.92 0.28 -4.30
C ILE A 98 14.36 0.76 -4.07
N SER A 99 15.28 -0.17 -3.80
CA SER A 99 16.70 0.13 -3.69
C SER A 99 17.19 0.82 -4.96
N LYS A 100 17.97 1.90 -4.79
CA LYS A 100 18.57 2.65 -5.91
C LYS A 100 19.79 1.93 -6.52
N SER A 101 20.24 0.86 -5.88
CA SER A 101 21.39 0.08 -6.30
C SER A 101 21.17 -1.41 -6.06
N ASP A 102 21.86 -2.25 -6.82
CA ASP A 102 21.93 -3.70 -6.59
C ASP A 102 23.00 -4.06 -5.55
N GLN A 103 22.98 -3.35 -4.42
CA GLN A 103 23.87 -3.62 -3.30
C GLN A 103 23.60 -5.01 -2.68
N SER A 104 24.68 -5.62 -2.20
CA SER A 104 24.69 -6.80 -1.33
C SER A 104 24.94 -6.40 0.12
N ILE A 105 25.11 -7.38 1.01
CA ILE A 105 25.47 -7.11 2.40
C ILE A 105 26.90 -6.55 2.55
N LEU A 106 27.80 -6.84 1.61
CA LEU A 106 29.21 -6.44 1.68
C LEU A 106 29.43 -4.96 1.37
N ASP A 107 28.52 -4.36 0.60
CA ASP A 107 28.57 -3.02 0.04
C ASP A 107 27.31 -2.22 0.37
N LEU A 108 26.65 -2.55 1.50
CA LEU A 108 25.45 -1.87 1.96
C LEU A 108 25.72 -0.39 2.30
N ASP A 109 25.14 0.51 1.52
CA ASP A 109 25.19 1.95 1.75
C ASP A 109 24.12 2.36 2.76
N PHE A 110 24.56 2.73 3.97
CA PHE A 110 23.67 3.15 5.04
C PHE A 110 22.87 4.41 4.75
N ARG A 111 23.34 5.31 3.88
CA ARG A 111 22.56 6.51 3.51
C ARG A 111 21.38 6.14 2.63
N GLN A 112 21.58 5.23 1.68
CA GLN A 112 20.50 4.68 0.85
C GLN A 112 19.53 3.85 1.69
N PHE A 113 20.08 3.01 2.57
CA PHE A 113 19.30 2.24 3.54
C PHE A 113 18.41 3.13 4.41
N ASP A 114 18.95 4.19 5.02
CA ASP A 114 18.18 5.08 5.90
C ASP A 114 17.05 5.76 5.15
N GLY A 115 17.31 6.24 3.92
CA GLY A 115 16.28 6.83 3.06
C GLY A 115 15.19 5.83 2.69
N LEU A 116 15.55 4.60 2.32
CA LEU A 116 14.60 3.55 1.98
C LEU A 116 13.78 3.12 3.21
N MET A 117 14.41 2.98 4.36
CA MET A 117 13.75 2.62 5.62
C MET A 117 12.82 3.72 6.11
N ALA A 118 13.19 4.99 5.92
CA ALA A 118 12.35 6.14 6.25
C ALA A 118 11.00 6.10 5.51
N VAL A 119 11.01 5.71 4.23
CA VAL A 119 9.78 5.56 3.43
C VAL A 119 9.08 4.23 3.74
N ASN A 120 9.76 3.10 3.48
CA ASN A 120 9.13 1.79 3.39
C ASN A 120 8.70 1.21 4.74
N LEU A 121 9.46 1.47 5.81
CA LEU A 121 9.17 0.92 7.13
C LEU A 121 8.67 1.99 8.09
N ARG A 122 9.42 3.08 8.28
CA ARG A 122 9.06 4.12 9.25
C ARG A 122 7.78 4.84 8.82
N GLY A 123 7.68 5.24 7.57
CA GLY A 123 6.47 5.87 7.04
C GLY A 123 5.25 4.97 7.14
N MET A 124 5.40 3.70 6.77
CA MET A 124 4.34 2.70 6.94
C MET A 124 3.95 2.48 8.41
N SER A 125 4.93 2.48 9.32
CA SER A 125 4.67 2.39 10.77
C SER A 125 3.89 3.59 11.28
N ALA A 126 4.20 4.81 10.81
CA ALA A 126 3.44 6.01 11.15
C ALA A 126 1.99 5.91 10.63
N CYS A 127 1.80 5.43 9.41
CA CYS A 127 0.49 5.17 8.82
C CYS A 127 -0.34 4.20 9.66
N VAL A 128 0.22 3.05 10.04
CA VAL A 128 -0.44 2.07 10.91
C VAL A 128 -0.78 2.68 12.27
N LYS A 129 0.19 3.35 12.91
CA LYS A 129 0.05 3.96 14.23
C LYS A 129 -1.11 4.96 14.28
N HIS A 130 -1.13 5.94 13.38
CA HIS A 130 -2.13 7.02 13.41
C HIS A 130 -3.51 6.53 12.96
N ALA A 131 -3.58 5.65 11.95
CA ALA A 131 -4.84 5.04 11.55
C ALA A 131 -5.45 4.19 12.68
N ALA A 132 -4.65 3.33 13.31
CA ALA A 132 -5.08 2.50 14.43
C ALA A 132 -5.59 3.34 15.60
N ARG A 133 -4.84 4.38 15.98
CA ARG A 133 -5.24 5.31 17.04
C ARG A 133 -6.59 5.95 16.74
N ALA A 134 -6.75 6.51 15.53
CA ALA A 134 -8.00 7.16 15.14
C ALA A 134 -9.18 6.18 15.10
N MET A 135 -8.97 4.96 14.59
CA MET A 135 -9.98 3.90 14.58
C MET A 135 -10.41 3.51 16.00
N VAL A 136 -9.46 3.32 16.92
CA VAL A 136 -9.76 3.00 18.33
C VAL A 136 -10.52 4.14 19.01
N GLU A 137 -10.04 5.38 18.88
CA GLU A 137 -10.67 6.57 19.49
C GLU A 137 -12.10 6.79 18.99
N LYS A 138 -12.35 6.56 17.69
CA LYS A 138 -13.69 6.67 17.09
C LYS A 138 -14.53 5.39 17.19
N LYS A 139 -14.02 4.34 17.83
CA LYS A 139 -14.67 3.02 17.95
C LYS A 139 -15.05 2.43 16.57
N VAL A 140 -14.22 2.68 15.57
CA VAL A 140 -14.41 2.17 14.21
C VAL A 140 -13.74 0.81 14.09
N ARG A 141 -14.54 -0.19 13.73
CA ARG A 141 -14.01 -1.49 13.28
C ARG A 141 -13.51 -1.33 11.85
N GLY A 142 -12.21 -1.54 11.65
CA GLY A 142 -11.54 -1.16 10.41
C GLY A 142 -10.60 -2.22 9.85
N SER A 143 -9.92 -1.84 8.77
CA SER A 143 -8.91 -2.66 8.11
C SER A 143 -7.68 -1.82 7.78
N ILE A 144 -6.51 -2.26 8.21
CA ILE A 144 -5.23 -1.69 7.82
C ILE A 144 -4.54 -2.71 6.92
N VAL A 145 -4.09 -2.27 5.75
CA VAL A 145 -3.42 -3.11 4.76
C VAL A 145 -2.08 -2.48 4.42
N CYS A 146 -1.02 -3.26 4.50
CA CYS A 146 0.35 -2.83 4.26
C CYS A 146 0.91 -3.50 2.99
N THR A 147 1.55 -2.73 2.11
CA THR A 147 2.23 -3.30 0.93
C THR A 147 3.62 -3.79 1.29
N ALA A 148 3.75 -5.11 1.47
CA ALA A 148 5.01 -5.82 1.62
C ALA A 148 5.62 -6.13 0.24
N SER A 149 6.14 -7.35 0.06
CA SER A 149 6.69 -7.89 -1.19
C SER A 149 6.95 -9.39 -0.99
N VAL A 150 7.08 -10.17 -2.06
CA VAL A 150 7.64 -11.54 -1.97
C VAL A 150 9.03 -11.56 -1.31
N ALA A 151 9.77 -10.45 -1.40
CA ALA A 151 11.04 -10.24 -0.70
C ALA A 151 10.90 -10.15 0.83
N ALA A 152 9.69 -10.11 1.38
CA ALA A 152 9.43 -10.17 2.82
C ALA A 152 9.45 -11.61 3.39
N SER A 153 9.38 -12.61 2.52
CA SER A 153 9.30 -14.02 2.92
C SER A 153 10.61 -14.79 2.68
N HIS A 154 11.51 -14.25 1.84
CA HIS A 154 12.75 -14.90 1.45
C HIS A 154 13.83 -13.83 1.21
N GLY A 155 15.09 -14.19 1.46
CA GLY A 155 16.23 -13.34 1.13
C GLY A 155 16.45 -13.22 -0.37
N THR A 156 16.91 -12.06 -0.82
CA THR A 156 17.28 -11.78 -2.22
C THR A 156 18.79 -11.71 -2.38
N LYS A 157 19.31 -11.99 -3.58
CA LYS A 157 20.76 -11.89 -3.88
C LYS A 157 21.29 -10.45 -3.83
N ARG A 158 20.40 -9.48 -4.04
CA ARG A 158 20.66 -8.05 -4.21
C ARG A 158 19.55 -7.24 -3.52
N ARG A 159 19.74 -5.93 -3.36
CA ARG A 159 18.74 -5.01 -2.78
C ARG A 159 18.47 -5.33 -1.30
N THR A 160 19.56 -5.48 -0.54
CA THR A 160 19.55 -5.88 0.87
C THR A 160 18.66 -4.99 1.74
N ASP A 161 18.77 -3.67 1.58
CA ASP A 161 17.94 -2.67 2.27
C ASP A 161 16.43 -2.83 1.96
N TYR A 162 16.07 -3.05 0.71
CA TYR A 162 14.68 -3.30 0.33
C TYR A 162 14.14 -4.58 0.98
N CYS A 163 14.87 -5.69 0.89
CA CYS A 163 14.49 -6.96 1.51
C CYS A 163 14.32 -6.82 3.04
N MET A 164 15.25 -6.14 3.71
CA MET A 164 15.15 -5.81 5.14
C MET A 164 13.90 -4.99 5.45
N SER A 165 13.63 -3.94 4.68
CA SER A 165 12.45 -3.09 4.89
C SER A 165 11.14 -3.89 4.80
N LYS A 166 11.04 -4.82 3.84
CA LYS A 166 9.83 -5.61 3.60
C LYS A 166 9.65 -6.71 4.65
N HIS A 167 10.72 -7.29 5.17
CA HIS A 167 10.66 -8.12 6.39
C HIS A 167 10.18 -7.33 7.61
N GLY A 168 10.64 -6.08 7.75
CA GLY A 168 10.18 -5.17 8.80
C GLY A 168 8.67 -4.89 8.71
N VAL A 169 8.15 -4.66 7.51
CA VAL A 169 6.71 -4.46 7.26
C VAL A 169 5.89 -5.70 7.67
N LEU A 170 6.38 -6.90 7.35
CA LEU A 170 5.71 -8.14 7.77
C LEU A 170 5.69 -8.28 9.31
N GLY A 171 6.79 -7.92 9.98
CA GLY A 171 6.85 -7.86 11.44
C GLY A 171 5.85 -6.87 12.04
N LEU A 172 5.78 -5.66 11.47
CA LEU A 172 4.83 -4.61 11.86
C LEU A 172 3.38 -5.10 11.76
N ALA A 173 2.99 -5.70 10.63
CA ALA A 173 1.63 -6.17 10.43
C ALA A 173 1.24 -7.29 11.40
N ARG A 174 2.15 -8.23 11.69
CA ARG A 174 1.93 -9.31 12.68
C ARG A 174 1.76 -8.77 14.10
N LEU A 175 2.56 -7.78 14.49
CA LEU A 175 2.44 -7.15 15.81
C LEU A 175 1.11 -6.38 15.92
N ALA A 176 0.82 -5.55 14.92
CA ALA A 176 -0.37 -4.72 14.92
C ALA A 176 -1.66 -5.55 14.85
N SER A 177 -1.69 -6.67 14.11
CA SER A 177 -2.87 -7.54 14.05
C SER A 177 -3.21 -8.13 15.43
N LYS A 178 -2.20 -8.61 16.16
CA LYS A 178 -2.37 -9.15 17.52
C LYS A 178 -2.84 -8.08 18.52
N GLN A 179 -2.29 -6.87 18.41
CA GLN A 179 -2.62 -5.78 19.34
C GLN A 179 -3.99 -5.15 19.07
N LEU A 180 -4.39 -5.07 17.80
CA LEU A 180 -5.58 -4.33 17.39
C LEU A 180 -6.84 -5.17 17.23
N GLY A 181 -6.70 -6.51 17.20
CA GLY A 181 -7.82 -7.43 17.07
C GLY A 181 -8.90 -7.25 18.15
N MET A 182 -8.50 -6.91 19.39
CA MET A 182 -9.43 -6.62 20.49
C MET A 182 -10.34 -5.41 20.24
N TYR A 183 -9.95 -4.50 19.34
CA TYR A 183 -10.76 -3.34 18.93
C TYR A 183 -11.56 -3.61 17.64
N GLY A 184 -11.51 -4.84 17.11
CA GLY A 184 -12.15 -5.19 15.85
C GLY A 184 -11.49 -4.57 14.63
N ILE A 185 -10.20 -4.23 14.72
CA ILE A 185 -9.39 -3.70 13.62
C ILE A 185 -8.48 -4.83 13.13
N ARG A 186 -8.56 -5.14 11.84
CA ARG A 186 -7.71 -6.15 11.19
C ARG A 186 -6.49 -5.49 10.59
N VAL A 187 -5.35 -6.17 10.63
CA VAL A 187 -4.11 -5.72 9.97
C VAL A 187 -3.53 -6.85 9.14
N ASN A 188 -3.33 -6.59 7.85
CA ASN A 188 -2.81 -7.57 6.89
C ASN A 188 -1.73 -6.97 5.99
N CYS A 189 -0.96 -7.83 5.33
CA CYS A 189 -0.04 -7.45 4.26
C CYS A 189 -0.47 -8.03 2.91
N VAL A 190 -0.22 -7.26 1.86
CA VAL A 190 -0.18 -7.78 0.48
C VAL A 190 1.29 -7.93 0.08
N SER A 191 1.67 -9.02 -0.58
CA SER A 191 3.06 -9.26 -1.02
C SER A 191 3.13 -9.43 -2.54
N PRO A 192 3.15 -8.32 -3.29
CA PRO A 192 3.30 -8.39 -4.74
C PRO A 192 4.63 -9.04 -5.13
N ASN A 193 4.60 -9.82 -6.21
CA ASN A 193 5.79 -10.16 -6.98
C ASN A 193 6.17 -8.98 -7.89
N GLY A 194 7.22 -9.13 -8.70
CA GLY A 194 7.58 -8.14 -9.71
C GLY A 194 6.37 -7.76 -10.58
N LEU A 195 6.04 -6.47 -10.60
CA LEU A 195 4.96 -5.92 -11.40
C LEU A 195 5.49 -4.71 -12.16
N ALA A 196 5.18 -4.62 -13.45
CA ALA A 196 5.47 -3.42 -14.21
C ALA A 196 4.60 -2.26 -13.70
N THR A 197 5.26 -1.35 -13.00
CA THR A 197 4.72 -0.10 -12.49
C THR A 197 5.65 1.03 -12.91
N PRO A 198 5.22 2.31 -12.87
CA PRO A 198 6.12 3.42 -13.16
C PRO A 198 7.45 3.34 -12.37
N MET A 199 7.38 2.97 -11.09
CA MET A 199 8.56 2.77 -10.23
C MET A 199 9.53 1.72 -10.79
N THR A 200 9.04 0.55 -11.19
CA THR A 200 9.93 -0.52 -11.68
C THR A 200 10.43 -0.24 -13.09
N CYS A 201 9.64 0.43 -13.93
CA CYS A 201 10.06 0.85 -15.27
C CYS A 201 11.20 1.87 -15.17
N GLU A 202 11.10 2.83 -14.25
CA GLU A 202 12.16 3.81 -13.99
C GLU A 202 13.45 3.13 -13.50
N VAL A 203 13.34 2.21 -12.54
CA VAL A 203 14.50 1.53 -11.94
C VAL A 203 15.20 0.59 -12.92
N HIS A 204 14.46 -0.03 -13.83
CA HIS A 204 15.04 -0.88 -14.87
C HIS A 204 15.42 -0.11 -16.14
N GLU A 205 15.08 1.18 -16.23
CA GLU A 205 15.21 2.02 -17.42
C GLU A 205 14.60 1.36 -18.68
N LYS A 206 13.41 0.77 -18.52
CA LYS A 206 12.77 -0.11 -19.51
C LYS A 206 11.28 0.18 -19.70
N SER A 207 10.72 -0.27 -20.81
CA SER A 207 9.28 -0.19 -21.06
C SER A 207 8.48 -1.11 -20.14
N VAL A 208 7.15 -0.91 -20.08
CA VAL A 208 6.25 -1.78 -19.30
C VAL A 208 6.38 -3.22 -19.78
N GLU A 209 6.36 -3.45 -21.08
CA GLU A 209 6.45 -4.77 -21.71
C GLU A 209 7.77 -5.47 -21.37
N GLU A 210 8.89 -4.75 -21.45
CA GLU A 210 10.21 -5.29 -21.10
C GLU A 210 10.33 -5.66 -19.62
N VAL A 211 9.69 -4.88 -18.74
CA VAL A 211 9.66 -5.17 -17.29
C VAL A 211 8.73 -6.35 -16.98
N GLU A 212 7.60 -6.47 -17.67
CA GLU A 212 6.73 -7.64 -17.57
C GLU A 212 7.48 -8.92 -17.99
N GLU A 213 8.23 -8.89 -19.10
CA GLU A 213 9.04 -10.02 -19.54
C GLU A 213 10.12 -10.43 -18.52
N ILE A 214 10.78 -9.46 -17.89
CA ILE A 214 11.76 -9.73 -16.81
C ILE A 214 11.09 -10.46 -15.65
N TYR A 215 9.93 -9.96 -15.21
CA TYR A 215 9.24 -10.55 -14.06
C TYR A 215 8.55 -11.87 -14.37
N ASP A 216 8.12 -12.08 -15.61
CA ASP A 216 7.61 -13.38 -16.09
C ASP A 216 8.72 -14.43 -16.16
N ALA A 217 9.91 -14.04 -16.61
CA ALA A 217 11.07 -14.94 -16.64
C ALA A 217 11.48 -15.37 -15.22
N ASP A 218 11.48 -14.44 -14.25
CA ASP A 218 11.74 -14.73 -12.84
C ASP A 218 10.61 -15.55 -12.19
N GLY A 219 9.35 -15.27 -12.55
CA GLY A 219 8.16 -16.00 -12.09
C GLY A 219 8.06 -17.45 -12.56
N ARG A 220 8.73 -17.80 -13.67
CA ARG A 220 8.82 -19.19 -14.17
C ARG A 220 9.80 -20.08 -13.38
N ILE A 221 10.65 -19.51 -12.52
CA ILE A 221 11.68 -20.25 -11.77
C ILE A 221 11.17 -20.72 -10.38
N GLY A 222 9.97 -20.33 -9.96
CA GLY A 222 9.29 -20.91 -8.80
C GLY A 222 7.79 -20.75 -8.91
N ASN A 223 7.04 -21.84 -8.76
CA ASN A 223 5.56 -21.89 -8.80
C ASN A 223 4.89 -20.97 -7.75
N LEU A 224 4.91 -19.65 -7.94
CA LEU A 224 4.24 -18.68 -7.09
C LEU A 224 3.55 -17.60 -7.93
N PHE A 225 2.24 -17.81 -8.05
CA PHE A 225 1.14 -16.93 -8.47
C PHE A 225 1.49 -15.59 -9.17
N HIS A 226 1.14 -15.55 -10.45
CA HIS A 226 1.04 -14.35 -11.29
C HIS A 226 0.03 -13.35 -10.71
N PHE A 227 0.43 -12.08 -10.55
CA PHE A 227 -0.43 -11.02 -10.02
C PHE A 227 -1.07 -10.26 -11.20
N SER A 228 -2.29 -10.62 -11.59
CA SER A 228 -3.09 -9.84 -12.56
C SER A 228 -4.03 -8.86 -11.84
N LEU A 229 -4.64 -7.89 -12.54
CA LEU A 229 -5.75 -7.09 -11.98
C LEU A 229 -6.92 -7.95 -11.45
N SER A 230 -7.04 -9.20 -11.92
CA SER A 230 -7.96 -10.21 -11.37
C SER A 230 -7.59 -10.63 -9.93
N PHE A 231 -6.32 -10.50 -9.55
CA PHE A 231 -5.83 -10.80 -8.21
C PHE A 231 -6.25 -9.73 -7.19
N LEU A 232 -6.29 -8.44 -7.57
CA LEU A 232 -6.85 -7.36 -6.74
C LEU A 232 -8.34 -7.59 -6.42
N HIS A 233 -9.10 -8.13 -7.38
CA HIS A 233 -10.51 -8.49 -7.22
C HIS A 233 -10.75 -9.62 -6.20
N ASN A 234 -9.77 -10.50 -5.97
CA ASN A 234 -9.89 -11.55 -4.95
C ASN A 234 -9.19 -11.14 -3.64
N PHE A 235 -8.08 -10.41 -3.67
CA PHE A 235 -7.27 -10.11 -2.48
C PHE A 235 -7.91 -9.08 -1.54
N PHE A 236 -8.66 -8.10 -2.06
CA PHE A 236 -9.44 -7.20 -1.19
C PHE A 236 -10.64 -7.89 -0.52
N PHE A 237 -10.98 -9.12 -0.92
CA PHE A 237 -12.06 -9.91 -0.34
C PHE A 237 -11.62 -11.19 0.36
N VAL A 238 -10.40 -11.66 0.12
CA VAL A 238 -9.67 -12.62 0.96
C VAL A 238 -8.83 -11.86 2.00
N VAL A 239 -9.42 -10.82 2.60
CA VAL A 239 -8.97 -10.27 3.89
C VAL A 239 -9.65 -11.04 5.04
N ASP A 240 -10.45 -12.06 4.71
CA ASP A 240 -10.88 -13.14 5.58
C ASP A 240 -10.10 -14.40 5.20
N LEU A 241 -8.94 -14.66 5.81
CA LEU A 241 -8.49 -16.01 6.11
C LEU A 241 -7.23 -15.99 6.99
N TYR A 242 -7.43 -16.58 8.17
CA TYR A 242 -6.50 -16.96 9.23
C TYR A 242 -6.09 -15.89 10.26
N LEU A 243 -6.94 -15.89 11.31
CA LEU A 243 -6.79 -15.46 12.71
C LEU A 243 -7.14 -14.00 13.04
#